data_AF-A0A849XX66-F1
#
_entry.id   AF-A0A849XX66-F1
#
_cell.length_a   1.000
_cell.length_b   1.000
_cell.length_c   1.000
_cell.angle_alpha   90.00
_cell.angle_beta   90.00
_cell.angle_gamma   90.00
#
_symmetry.space_group_name_H-M   'P 1'
#
loop_
_entity.id
_entity.type
_entity.pdbx_description
1 polymer ?
#
loop_
_entity_poly.entity_id
_entity_poly.type
_entity_poly.pdbx_seq_one_letter_code
_entity_poly.pdbx_strand_id
1 'polypeptide(L)'
;MARIRFITFEGGEGSGKSSHARRLADWLKGQGREVVLTREPGGTPGAEEIRKLLGIVGNVDRLLFLQSALIVGVASMGLGLAMLNSMRERRRDVAVMRALGARRTTVFAVIVGEAILVAAAGGVLGCVAARGVLWAVAPMVVAATGFAPAIPPICGLDIVAVIGAAAIGALAGLGPAAAAYRTDVADALSRG
;
A
#
# COMPACT_ATOMS: atom_id res chain seq x y z
N MET A 1 -47.87 38.51 13.08
CA MET A 1 -47.16 37.41 12.39
C MET A 1 -46.55 36.48 13.44
N ALA A 2 -46.88 35.19 13.42
CA ALA A 2 -46.24 34.21 14.30
C ALA A 2 -44.81 33.91 13.81
N ARG A 3 -43.83 33.91 14.72
CA ARG A 3 -42.41 33.76 14.39
C ARG A 3 -41.98 32.30 14.54
N ILE A 4 -41.85 31.59 13.42
CA ILE A 4 -41.36 30.20 13.38
C ILE A 4 -39.84 30.20 13.65
N ARG A 5 -39.35 29.28 14.48
CA ARG A 5 -37.91 29.11 14.77
C ARG A 5 -37.43 27.77 14.24
N PHE A 6 -36.42 27.79 13.38
CA PHE A 6 -35.73 26.61 12.88
C PHE A 6 -34.47 26.37 13.71
N ILE A 7 -34.28 25.15 14.22
CA ILE A 7 -33.14 24.76 15.06
C ILE A 7 -32.50 23.54 14.40
N THR A 8 -31.23 23.66 14.00
CA THR A 8 -30.44 22.54 13.47
C THR A 8 -29.37 22.10 14.47
N PHE A 9 -29.04 20.81 14.47
CA PHE A 9 -27.95 20.22 15.26
C PHE A 9 -26.86 19.75 14.31
N GLU A 10 -25.75 20.49 14.26
CA GLU A 10 -24.57 20.19 13.43
C GLU A 10 -23.50 19.41 14.22
N GLY A 11 -22.71 18.57 13.54
CA GLY A 11 -21.61 17.81 14.16
C GLY A 11 -21.18 16.54 13.41
N GLY A 12 -20.15 15.84 13.87
CA GLY A 12 -19.63 14.60 13.23
C GLY A 12 -20.51 13.35 13.42
N GLU A 13 -20.27 12.28 12.66
CA GLU A 13 -20.97 11.01 12.88
C GLU A 13 -20.75 10.45 14.29
N GLY A 14 -21.81 9.90 14.89
CA GLY A 14 -21.76 9.38 16.26
C GLY A 14 -21.82 10.42 17.39
N SER A 15 -21.83 11.73 17.10
CA SER A 15 -21.86 12.78 18.14
C SER A 15 -23.20 12.93 18.90
N GLY A 16 -24.15 12.01 18.69
CA GLY A 16 -25.41 12.00 19.43
C GLY A 16 -26.43 13.06 19.00
N LYS A 17 -26.26 13.69 17.83
CA LYS A 17 -27.19 14.73 17.29
C LYS A 17 -28.66 14.31 17.34
N SER A 18 -28.95 13.09 16.88
CA SER A 18 -30.31 12.52 16.89
C SER A 18 -30.89 12.31 18.30
N SER A 19 -30.01 12.17 19.30
CA SER A 19 -30.39 12.04 20.71
C SER A 19 -30.63 13.41 21.34
N HIS A 20 -29.77 14.40 21.05
CA HIS A 20 -29.94 15.79 21.50
C HIS A 20 -31.19 16.45 20.90
N ALA A 21 -31.44 16.24 19.60
CA ALA A 21 -32.61 16.77 18.91
C ALA A 21 -33.92 16.23 19.51
N ARG A 22 -33.96 14.93 19.86
CA ARG A 22 -35.13 14.31 20.53
C ARG A 22 -35.40 14.91 21.90
N ARG A 23 -34.36 15.00 22.75
CA ARG A 23 -34.48 15.58 24.10
C ARG A 23 -34.96 17.03 24.07
N LEU A 24 -34.45 17.83 23.13
CA LEU A 24 -34.89 19.22 22.97
C LEU A 24 -36.35 19.29 22.48
N ALA A 25 -36.74 18.43 21.55
CA ALA A 25 -38.11 18.39 21.05
C ALA A 25 -39.11 18.02 22.16
N ASP A 26 -38.80 17.02 22.98
CA ASP A 26 -39.65 16.60 24.11
C ASP A 26 -39.77 17.69 25.17
N TRP A 27 -38.67 18.37 25.49
CA TRP A 27 -38.68 19.51 26.42
C TRP A 27 -39.56 20.66 25.91
N LEU A 28 -39.44 21.03 24.63
CA LEU A 28 -40.25 22.09 24.03
C LEU A 28 -41.74 21.73 23.95
N LYS A 29 -42.07 20.47 23.66
CA LYS A 29 -43.45 19.96 23.70
C LYS A 29 -44.03 20.00 25.12
N GLY A 30 -43.23 19.65 26.13
CA GLY A 30 -43.61 19.75 27.54
C GLY A 30 -43.91 21.19 28.00
N GLN A 31 -43.43 22.19 27.27
CA GLN A 31 -43.75 23.61 27.47
C GLN A 31 -44.96 24.09 26.65
N GLY A 32 -45.75 23.17 26.07
CA GLY A 32 -46.95 23.48 25.30
C GLY A 32 -46.70 24.06 23.91
N ARG A 33 -45.48 23.91 23.36
CA ARG A 33 -45.14 24.40 22.02
C ARG A 33 -45.36 23.32 20.98
N GLU A 34 -45.86 23.72 19.81
CA GLU A 34 -45.91 22.86 18.63
C GLU A 34 -44.48 22.67 18.10
N VAL A 35 -44.03 21.42 18.02
CA VAL A 35 -42.67 21.07 17.57
C VAL A 35 -42.75 19.95 16.54
N VAL A 36 -42.30 20.26 15.33
CA VAL A 36 -42.08 19.29 14.26
C VAL A 36 -40.61 18.91 14.25
N LEU A 37 -40.31 17.67 14.67
CA LEU A 37 -38.96 17.14 14.56
C LEU A 37 -38.77 16.59 13.15
N THR A 38 -37.93 17.26 12.36
CA THR A 38 -37.47 16.71 11.09
C THR A 38 -36.09 16.08 11.32
N ARG A 39 -35.89 14.86 10.81
CA ARG A 39 -34.53 14.39 10.55
C ARG A 39 -34.06 15.18 9.32
N GLU A 40 -32.81 15.63 9.29
CA GLU A 40 -32.27 16.19 8.05
C GLU A 40 -32.60 15.24 6.89
N PRO A 41 -33.04 15.75 5.74
CA PRO A 41 -33.12 14.95 4.52
C PRO A 41 -31.68 14.66 4.07
N GLY A 42 -31.02 13.73 4.77
CA GLY A 42 -29.64 13.32 4.55
C GLY A 42 -29.47 11.80 4.43
N GLY A 43 -30.58 11.06 4.47
CA GLY A 43 -30.60 9.62 4.28
C GLY A 43 -31.86 9.22 3.55
N THR A 44 -31.91 9.47 2.24
CA THR A 44 -32.83 8.68 1.41
C THR A 44 -32.47 7.20 1.62
N PRO A 45 -33.42 6.25 1.54
CA PRO A 45 -33.10 4.83 1.67
C PRO A 45 -31.90 4.41 0.79
N GLY A 46 -31.78 4.99 -0.41
CA GLY A 46 -30.64 4.80 -1.30
C GLY A 46 -29.31 5.35 -0.76
N ALA A 47 -29.28 6.49 -0.07
CA ALA A 47 -28.04 7.04 0.51
C ALA A 47 -27.50 6.15 1.65
N GLU A 48 -28.38 5.54 2.44
CA GLU A 48 -28.00 4.60 3.50
C GLU A 48 -27.45 3.29 2.92
N GLU A 49 -28.02 2.84 1.80
CA GLU A 49 -27.57 1.64 1.08
C GLU A 49 -26.21 1.86 0.39
N ILE A 50 -26.00 3.03 -0.21
CA ILE A 50 -24.69 3.45 -0.74
C ILE A 50 -23.64 3.49 0.38
N ARG A 51 -23.99 4.00 1.57
CA ARG A 51 -23.07 4.05 2.72
C ARG A 51 -22.68 2.64 3.18
N LYS A 52 -23.60 1.66 3.16
CA LYS A 52 -23.29 0.25 3.44
C LYS A 52 -22.37 -0.34 2.38
N LEU A 53 -22.63 -0.09 1.10
CA LEU A 53 -21.78 -0.56 -0.01
C LEU A 53 -20.36 0.00 0.09
N LEU A 54 -20.20 1.30 0.35
CA LEU A 54 -18.89 1.93 0.57
C LEU A 54 -18.15 1.35 1.78
N GLY A 55 -18.88 0.96 2.83
CA GLY A 55 -18.30 0.28 3.99
C GLY A 55 -17.70 -1.09 3.66
N ILE A 56 -18.32 -1.86 2.76
CA ILE A 56 -17.79 -3.15 2.30
C ILE A 56 -16.53 -2.93 1.45
N VAL A 57 -16.57 -1.97 0.52
CA VAL A 57 -15.42 -1.64 -0.35
C VAL A 57 -14.19 -1.26 0.49
N GLY A 58 -14.36 -0.43 1.52
CA GLY A 58 -13.25 -0.05 2.40
C GLY A 58 -12.61 -1.22 3.17
N ASN A 59 -13.37 -2.28 3.47
CA ASN A 59 -12.83 -3.51 4.06
C ASN A 59 -12.05 -4.34 3.04
N VAL A 60 -12.51 -4.39 1.79
CA VAL A 60 -11.81 -5.08 0.69
C VAL A 60 -10.46 -4.41 0.42
N ASP A 61 -10.41 -3.08 0.38
CA ASP A 61 -9.15 -2.34 0.17
C ASP A 61 -8.10 -2.65 1.24
N ARG A 62 -8.51 -2.78 2.51
CA ARG A 62 -7.60 -3.20 3.61
C ARG A 62 -7.06 -4.61 3.40
N LEU A 63 -7.90 -5.52 2.92
CA LEU A 63 -7.49 -6.90 2.67
C LEU A 63 -6.51 -6.99 1.50
N LEU A 64 -6.78 -6.26 0.42
CA LEU A 64 -5.88 -6.12 -0.73
C LEU A 64 -4.54 -5.52 -0.31
N PHE A 65 -4.55 -4.47 0.50
CA PHE A 65 -3.33 -3.87 1.03
C PHE A 65 -2.50 -4.87 1.85
N LEU A 66 -3.15 -5.63 2.74
CA LEU A 66 -2.48 -6.64 3.55
C LEU A 66 -1.88 -7.76 2.68
N GLN A 67 -2.61 -8.21 1.66
CA GLN A 67 -2.13 -9.18 0.68
C GLN A 67 -0.94 -8.64 -0.12
N SER A 68 -0.99 -7.39 -0.59
CA SER A 68 0.14 -6.74 -1.27
C SER A 68 1.38 -6.67 -0.39
N ALA A 69 1.21 -6.32 0.89
CA ALA A 69 2.32 -6.31 1.86
C ALA A 69 2.93 -7.70 2.06
N LEU A 70 2.11 -8.76 2.12
CA LEU A 70 2.58 -10.14 2.21
C LEU A 70 3.35 -10.57 0.96
N ILE A 71 2.85 -10.27 -0.24
CA ILE A 71 3.52 -10.59 -1.51
C ILE A 71 4.89 -9.91 -1.57
N VAL A 72 4.94 -8.61 -1.21
CA VAL A 72 6.19 -7.86 -1.13
C VAL A 72 7.15 -8.50 -0.11
N GLY A 73 6.66 -8.90 1.06
CA GLY A 73 7.47 -9.58 2.07
C GLY A 73 8.08 -10.89 1.58
N VAL A 74 7.27 -11.75 0.95
CA VAL A 74 7.72 -13.03 0.37
C VAL A 74 8.72 -12.79 -0.76
N ALA A 75 8.45 -11.84 -1.66
CA ALA A 75 9.35 -11.49 -2.77
C ALA A 75 10.69 -10.95 -2.26
N SER A 76 10.67 -10.10 -1.24
CA SER A 76 11.87 -9.54 -0.60
C SER A 76 12.73 -10.62 0.04
N MET A 77 12.09 -11.58 0.72
CA MET A 77 12.79 -12.71 1.31
C MET A 77 13.40 -13.62 0.24
N GLY A 78 12.66 -13.90 -0.84
CA GLY A 78 13.16 -14.67 -1.98
C GLY A 78 14.36 -14.00 -2.65
N LEU A 79 14.30 -12.69 -2.89
CA LEU A 79 15.43 -11.91 -3.41
C LEU A 79 16.63 -12.00 -2.46
N GLY A 80 16.44 -11.78 -1.16
CA GLY A 80 17.51 -11.89 -0.17
C GLY A 80 18.19 -13.27 -0.17
N LEU A 81 17.41 -14.35 -0.23
CA LEU A 81 17.94 -15.71 -0.32
C LEU A 81 18.73 -15.97 -1.62
N ALA A 82 18.21 -15.50 -2.75
CA ALA A 82 18.90 -15.58 -4.04
C ALA A 82 20.25 -14.83 -3.99
N MET A 83 20.28 -13.65 -3.36
CA MET A 83 21.51 -12.89 -3.16
C MET A 83 22.49 -13.62 -2.24
N LEU A 84 22.03 -14.23 -1.14
CA LEU A 84 22.90 -15.04 -0.27
C LEU A 84 23.56 -16.19 -1.03
N ASN A 85 22.82 -16.85 -1.92
CA ASN A 85 23.36 -17.93 -2.74
C ASN A 85 24.37 -17.41 -3.77
N SER A 86 24.03 -16.36 -4.52
CA SER A 86 24.96 -15.68 -5.45
C SER A 86 26.26 -15.24 -4.76
N MET A 87 26.16 -14.72 -3.54
CA MET A 87 27.31 -14.30 -2.74
C MET A 87 28.21 -15.46 -2.32
N ARG A 88 27.63 -16.63 -2.04
CA ARG A 88 28.41 -17.84 -1.70
C ARG A 88 29.20 -18.31 -2.91
N GLU A 89 28.61 -18.26 -4.10
CA GLU A 89 29.27 -18.63 -5.37
C GLU A 89 30.42 -17.67 -5.70
N ARG A 90 30.23 -16.35 -5.53
CA ARG A 90 31.23 -15.32 -5.85
C ARG A 90 32.17 -14.97 -4.69
N ARG A 91 32.21 -15.79 -3.64
CA ARG A 91 33.00 -15.50 -2.42
C ARG A 91 34.51 -15.40 -2.70
N ARG A 92 35.03 -16.23 -3.60
CA ARG A 92 36.45 -16.20 -4.00
C ARG A 92 36.80 -14.89 -4.72
N ASP A 93 35.96 -14.46 -5.65
CA ASP A 93 36.16 -13.20 -6.40
C ASP A 93 36.17 -11.99 -5.46
N VAL A 94 35.27 -11.97 -4.47
CA VAL A 94 35.25 -10.93 -3.44
C VAL A 94 36.51 -10.94 -2.57
N ALA A 95 37.02 -12.13 -2.22
CA ALA A 95 38.28 -12.24 -1.49
C ALA A 95 39.47 -11.71 -2.32
N VAL A 96 39.52 -12.03 -3.62
CA VAL A 96 40.56 -11.51 -4.54
C VAL A 96 40.46 -9.99 -4.68
N MET A 97 39.27 -9.43 -4.88
CA MET A 97 39.07 -7.97 -4.93
C MET A 97 39.58 -7.28 -3.67
N ARG A 98 39.31 -7.87 -2.50
CA ARG A 98 39.79 -7.34 -1.21
C ARG A 98 41.30 -7.48 -1.02
N ALA A 99 41.91 -8.56 -1.54
CA ALA A 99 43.36 -8.74 -1.54
C ALA A 99 44.08 -7.70 -2.42
N LEU A 100 43.45 -7.28 -3.52
CA LEU A 100 43.91 -6.19 -4.39
C LEU A 100 43.67 -4.78 -3.81
N GLY A 101 43.18 -4.67 -2.58
CA GLY A 101 42.98 -3.40 -1.88
C GLY A 101 41.58 -2.79 -1.98
N ALA A 102 40.59 -3.50 -2.54
CA ALA A 102 39.22 -3.01 -2.54
C ALA A 102 38.67 -2.84 -1.11
N ARG A 103 38.11 -1.66 -0.83
CA ARG A 103 37.54 -1.33 0.49
C ARG A 103 36.25 -2.11 0.73
N ARG A 104 35.94 -2.39 2.01
CA ARG A 104 34.71 -3.09 2.44
C ARG A 104 33.43 -2.39 1.96
N THR A 105 33.48 -1.07 1.77
CA THR A 105 32.38 -0.25 1.23
C THR A 105 32.13 -0.50 -0.26
N THR A 106 33.16 -0.80 -1.04
CA THR A 106 33.04 -1.08 -2.48
C THR A 106 32.26 -2.38 -2.70
N VAL A 107 32.63 -3.45 -1.97
CA VAL A 107 31.92 -4.73 -2.04
C VAL A 107 30.46 -4.56 -1.61
N PHE A 108 30.22 -3.84 -0.52
CA PHE A 108 28.86 -3.53 -0.07
C PHE A 108 28.05 -2.76 -1.13
N ALA A 109 28.63 -1.72 -1.73
CA ALA A 109 27.97 -0.91 -2.75
C ALA A 109 27.63 -1.70 -4.02
N VAL A 110 28.51 -2.61 -4.44
CA VAL A 110 28.25 -3.49 -5.59
C VAL A 110 27.06 -4.41 -5.33
N ILE A 111 27.00 -5.04 -4.15
CA ILE A 111 25.92 -5.97 -3.79
C ILE A 111 24.58 -5.23 -3.70
N VAL A 112 24.54 -4.10 -2.99
CA VAL A 112 23.32 -3.30 -2.87
C VAL A 112 22.91 -2.73 -4.24
N GLY A 113 23.88 -2.35 -5.08
CA GLY A 113 23.65 -1.93 -6.46
C GLY A 113 23.01 -3.02 -7.32
N GLU A 114 23.50 -4.27 -7.23
CA GLU A 114 22.90 -5.43 -7.91
C GLU A 114 21.45 -5.64 -7.44
N ALA A 115 21.19 -5.54 -6.12
CA ALA A 115 19.84 -5.66 -5.56
C ALA A 115 18.88 -4.60 -6.13
N ILE A 116 19.33 -3.34 -6.14
CA ILE A 116 18.57 -2.20 -6.64
C ILE A 116 18.25 -2.37 -8.12
N LEU A 117 19.25 -2.73 -8.93
CA LEU A 117 19.08 -2.89 -10.37
C LEU A 117 18.11 -4.03 -10.70
N VAL A 118 18.26 -5.18 -10.05
CA VAL A 118 17.36 -6.33 -10.24
C VAL A 118 15.92 -5.97 -9.83
N ALA A 119 15.75 -5.30 -8.69
CA ALA A 119 14.43 -4.92 -8.20
C ALA A 119 13.78 -3.81 -9.06
N ALA A 120 14.55 -2.84 -9.53
CA ALA A 120 14.06 -1.80 -10.43
C ALA A 120 13.63 -2.38 -11.78
N ALA A 121 14.44 -3.28 -12.37
CA ALA A 121 14.08 -3.97 -13.60
C ALA A 121 12.80 -4.81 -13.44
N GLY A 122 12.69 -5.55 -12.33
CA GLY A 122 11.47 -6.27 -11.97
C GLY A 122 10.26 -5.34 -11.79
N GLY A 123 10.45 -4.18 -11.16
CA GLY A 123 9.41 -3.16 -10.99
C GLY A 123 8.91 -2.60 -12.32
N VAL A 124 9.81 -2.29 -13.26
CA VAL A 124 9.46 -1.85 -14.61
C VAL A 124 8.69 -2.94 -15.36
N LEU A 125 9.21 -4.17 -15.36
CA LEU A 125 8.56 -5.30 -16.04
C LEU A 125 7.18 -5.61 -15.44
N GLY A 126 7.06 -5.60 -14.11
CA GLY A 126 5.79 -5.80 -13.42
C GLY A 126 4.76 -4.71 -13.76
N CYS A 127 5.21 -3.46 -13.83
CA CYS A 127 4.40 -2.33 -14.27
C CYS A 127 3.88 -2.50 -15.70
N VAL A 128 4.74 -2.91 -16.64
CA VAL A 128 4.35 -3.19 -18.03
C VAL A 128 3.38 -4.37 -18.11
N ALA A 129 3.67 -5.46 -17.38
CA ALA A 129 2.83 -6.65 -17.35
C ALA A 129 1.43 -6.36 -16.77
N ALA A 130 1.36 -5.61 -15.66
CA ALA A 130 0.11 -5.20 -15.03
C ALA A 130 -0.79 -4.42 -15.99
N ARG A 131 -0.20 -3.53 -16.81
CA ARG A 131 -0.92 -2.77 -17.84
C ARG A 131 -1.38 -3.67 -18.99
N GLY A 132 -0.54 -4.59 -19.43
CA GLY A 132 -0.91 -5.59 -20.44
C GLY A 132 -2.11 -6.42 -20.00
N VAL A 133 -2.11 -6.88 -18.74
CA VAL A 133 -3.24 -7.61 -18.14
C VAL A 133 -4.48 -6.72 -18.06
N LEU A 134 -4.34 -5.47 -17.58
CA LEU A 134 -5.48 -4.56 -17.48
C LEU A 134 -6.11 -4.27 -18.85
N TRP A 135 -5.30 -4.06 -19.88
CA TRP A 135 -5.77 -3.86 -21.25
C TRP A 135 -6.50 -5.10 -21.81
N ALA A 136 -5.99 -6.30 -21.53
CA ALA A 136 -6.60 -7.56 -21.97
C ALA A 136 -7.91 -7.89 -21.22
N VAL A 137 -7.97 -7.59 -19.91
CA VAL A 137 -9.10 -7.93 -19.04
C VAL A 137 -10.21 -6.88 -19.09
N ALA A 138 -9.87 -5.60 -19.31
CA ALA A 138 -10.84 -4.51 -19.40
C ALA A 138 -12.05 -4.80 -20.31
N PRO A 139 -11.90 -5.29 -21.56
CA PRO A 139 -13.05 -5.60 -22.41
C PRO A 139 -13.92 -6.72 -21.85
N MET A 140 -13.32 -7.71 -21.17
CA MET A 140 -14.07 -8.81 -20.53
C MET A 140 -14.91 -8.29 -19.37
N VAL A 141 -14.37 -7.36 -18.58
CA VAL A 141 -15.10 -6.71 -17.47
C VAL A 141 -16.27 -5.88 -18.01
N VAL A 142 -16.05 -5.10 -19.08
CA VAL A 142 -17.12 -4.33 -19.74
C VAL A 142 -18.22 -5.25 -20.26
N ALA A 143 -17.86 -6.36 -20.91
CA ALA A 143 -18.83 -7.31 -21.43
C ALA A 143 -19.64 -7.99 -20.32
N ALA A 144 -19.03 -8.28 -19.17
CA ALA A 144 -19.68 -8.97 -18.06
C ALA A 144 -20.53 -8.03 -17.16
N THR A 145 -20.09 -6.79 -16.97
CA THR A 145 -20.67 -5.88 -15.96
C THR A 145 -21.30 -4.62 -16.55
N GLY A 146 -21.03 -4.31 -17.82
CA GLY A 146 -21.41 -3.05 -18.45
C GLY A 146 -20.61 -1.83 -17.97
N PHE A 147 -19.70 -2.00 -17.01
CA PHE A 147 -18.89 -0.94 -16.43
C PHE A 147 -17.48 -0.92 -17.03
N ALA A 148 -17.06 0.23 -17.54
CA ALA A 148 -15.69 0.43 -18.01
C ALA A 148 -14.75 0.62 -16.81
N PRO A 149 -13.83 -0.31 -16.54
CA PRO A 149 -12.84 -0.11 -15.49
C PRO A 149 -12.01 1.13 -15.83
N ALA A 150 -11.83 2.01 -14.84
CA ALA A 150 -10.96 3.17 -15.00
C ALA A 150 -9.53 2.66 -15.17
N ILE A 151 -9.01 2.73 -16.39
CA ILE A 151 -7.60 2.45 -16.68
C ILE A 151 -6.85 3.76 -16.40
N PRO A 152 -6.13 3.88 -15.27
CA PRO A 152 -5.38 5.09 -15.00
C PRO A 152 -4.35 5.30 -16.12
N PRO A 153 -4.16 6.54 -16.61
CA PRO A 153 -3.08 6.81 -17.55
C PRO A 153 -1.74 6.48 -16.91
N ILE A 154 -0.72 6.25 -17.75
CA ILE A 154 0.67 6.13 -17.27
C ILE A 154 0.96 7.41 -16.48
N CYS A 155 1.14 7.26 -15.18
CA CYS A 155 1.19 8.38 -14.24
C CYS A 155 2.36 8.22 -13.29
N GLY A 156 2.58 9.24 -12.45
CA GLY A 156 3.64 9.22 -11.44
C GLY A 156 3.58 8.00 -10.51
N LEU A 157 2.42 7.34 -10.38
CA LEU A 157 2.27 6.12 -9.59
C LEU A 157 3.18 4.99 -10.07
N ASP A 158 3.40 4.87 -11.37
CA ASP A 158 4.22 3.82 -11.98
C ASP A 158 5.70 4.02 -11.64
N ILE A 159 6.12 5.27 -11.65
CA ILE A 159 7.45 5.69 -11.21
C ILE A 159 7.62 5.44 -9.72
N VAL A 160 6.61 5.81 -8.90
CA VAL A 160 6.62 5.55 -7.46
C VAL A 160 6.68 4.06 -7.16
N ALA A 161 5.98 3.22 -7.93
CA ALA A 161 6.01 1.77 -7.78
C ALA A 161 7.40 1.19 -8.10
N VAL A 162 8.05 1.67 -9.16
CA VAL A 162 9.41 1.25 -9.51
C VAL A 162 10.44 1.70 -8.47
N ILE A 163 10.33 2.95 -8.00
CA ILE A 163 11.18 3.48 -6.92
C ILE A 163 10.96 2.69 -5.62
N GLY A 164 9.70 2.39 -5.29
CA GLY A 164 9.34 1.55 -4.15
C GLY A 164 9.94 0.15 -4.26
N ALA A 165 9.84 -0.49 -5.43
CA ALA A 165 10.46 -1.79 -5.70
C ALA A 165 11.99 -1.73 -5.54
N ALA A 166 12.64 -0.71 -6.08
CA ALA A 166 14.08 -0.49 -5.92
C ALA A 166 14.48 -0.30 -4.44
N ALA A 167 13.71 0.45 -3.66
CA ALA A 167 13.93 0.64 -2.23
C ALA A 167 13.77 -0.66 -1.44
N ILE A 168 12.74 -1.45 -1.75
CA ILE A 168 12.54 -2.79 -1.16
C ILE A 168 13.69 -3.72 -1.52
N GLY A 169 14.15 -3.69 -2.78
CA GLY A 169 15.32 -4.44 -3.24
C GLY A 169 16.59 -4.06 -2.48
N ALA A 170 16.82 -2.76 -2.29
CA ALA A 170 17.94 -2.26 -1.48
C ALA A 170 17.87 -2.82 -0.06
N LEU A 171 16.72 -2.73 0.60
CA LEU A 171 16.49 -3.23 1.95
C LEU A 171 16.72 -4.75 2.04
N ALA A 172 16.22 -5.53 1.07
CA ALA A 172 16.45 -6.96 0.99
C ALA A 172 17.93 -7.31 0.80
N GLY A 173 18.68 -6.49 0.06
CA GLY A 173 20.12 -6.64 -0.17
C GLY A 173 21.02 -6.26 1.01
N LEU A 174 20.53 -5.47 1.98
CA LEU A 174 21.32 -5.05 3.14
C LEU A 174 21.78 -6.23 4.00
N GLY A 175 20.91 -7.22 4.24
CA GLY A 175 21.24 -8.41 5.02
C GLY A 175 22.40 -9.23 4.41
N PRO A 176 22.29 -9.66 3.14
CA PRO A 176 23.38 -10.31 2.41
C PRO A 176 24.66 -9.48 2.37
N ALA A 177 24.56 -8.17 2.11
CA ALA A 177 25.71 -7.28 2.06
C ALA A 177 26.41 -7.14 3.43
N ALA A 178 25.65 -7.09 4.52
CA ALA A 178 26.20 -7.07 5.89
C ALA A 178 26.86 -8.40 6.27
N ALA A 179 26.31 -9.54 5.83
CA ALA A 179 26.94 -10.85 6.01
C ALA A 179 28.29 -10.93 5.28
N ALA A 180 28.40 -10.33 4.09
CA ALA A 180 29.66 -10.21 3.35
C ALA A 180 30.67 -9.28 4.04
N TYR A 181 30.20 -8.23 4.72
CA TYR A 181 31.05 -7.32 5.48
C TYR A 181 31.74 -8.02 6.67
N ARG A 182 31.03 -8.95 7.32
CA ARG A 182 31.46 -9.66 8.54
C ARG A 182 32.30 -10.91 8.28
N THR A 183 32.37 -11.42 7.06
CA THR A 183 33.24 -12.56 6.76
C THR A 183 34.70 -12.12 6.75
N ASP A 184 35.49 -12.74 7.62
CA ASP A 184 36.92 -12.47 7.74
C ASP A 184 37.68 -13.14 6.59
N VAL A 185 38.62 -12.41 6.02
CA VAL A 185 39.34 -12.82 4.79
C VAL A 185 40.29 -13.98 5.10
N ALA A 186 40.86 -14.00 6.31
CA ALA A 186 41.74 -15.08 6.79
C ALA A 186 41.02 -16.44 6.83
N ASP A 187 39.73 -16.44 7.17
CA ASP A 187 38.92 -17.65 7.35
C ASP A 187 38.36 -18.21 6.03
N ALA A 188 38.40 -17.40 4.96
CA ALA A 188 38.02 -17.80 3.60
C ALA A 188 39.16 -18.47 2.83
N LEU A 189 40.42 -18.20 3.19
CA LEU A 189 41.62 -18.77 2.58
C LEU A 189 42.11 -20.05 3.27
N SER A 190 41.77 -20.26 4.55
CA SER A 190 42.20 -21.44 5.33
C SER A 190 41.39 -22.71 5.08
N ARG A 191 40.27 -22.63 4.35
CA ARG A 191 39.36 -23.75 4.04
C ARG A 191 39.45 -24.26 2.59
N GLY A 192 40.44 -23.80 1.82
CA GLY A 192 40.76 -24.29 0.48
C GLY A 192 42.07 -25.04 0.50
#